data_AF-A0AAP9RDV0-F1
#
_entry.id   AF-A0AAP9RDV0-F1
#
_cell.length_a   1.000
_cell.length_b   1.000
_cell.length_c   1.000
_cell.angle_alpha   90.00
_cell.angle_beta   90.00
_cell.angle_gamma   90.00
#
_symmetry.space_group_name_H-M   'P 1'
#
loop_
_entity.id
_entity.type
_entity.pdbx_description
1 polymer ?
#
loop_
_entity_poly.entity_id
_entity_poly.type
_entity_poly.pdbx_seq_one_letter_code
_entity_poly.pdbx_strand_id
1 'polypeptide(L)'
;MRYILDIKECEFLGKGHEGSVYLTPEGYALKIFLKKKKAKEEVSILELVKTSKFFPKVIFIAGNMILREYVDGVTLFEHLKKNGISYKLSCEIIDLIEDFKKMKFKRLNIRNAHIFVDKNENIKVIDPRKIFTKNTPYPKDIIKILVNLNIFDDFLKNVAQYRSDLLQYYVDAYNYYVYMSKKSMHIDMHAEIC
;
A
#
# COMPACT_ATOMS: atom_id res chain seq x y z
N MET A 1 -33.89 5.17 5.23
CA MET A 1 -33.30 5.59 6.51
C MET A 1 -32.44 6.83 6.25
N ARG A 2 -32.65 7.93 6.98
CA ARG A 2 -31.78 9.12 6.89
C ARG A 2 -30.74 9.01 7.99
N TYR A 3 -29.47 9.02 7.62
CA TYR A 3 -28.35 8.96 8.56
C TYR A 3 -27.69 10.33 8.60
N ILE A 4 -27.49 10.87 9.80
CA ILE A 4 -26.81 12.14 10.03
C ILE A 4 -25.45 11.80 10.63
N LEU A 5 -24.38 12.13 9.90
CA LEU A 5 -23.01 11.93 10.36
C LEU A 5 -22.55 13.20 11.10
N ASP A 6 -22.31 13.10 12.41
CA ASP A 6 -21.64 14.15 13.16
C ASP A 6 -20.14 13.81 13.32
N ILE A 7 -19.28 14.66 12.75
CA ILE A 7 -17.82 14.49 12.84
C ILE A 7 -17.34 14.54 14.29
N LYS A 8 -18.06 15.22 15.19
CA LYS A 8 -17.70 15.28 16.62
C LYS A 8 -17.80 13.93 17.33
N GLU A 9 -18.58 13.01 16.79
CA GLU A 9 -18.72 11.64 17.31
C GLU A 9 -17.69 10.68 16.69
N CYS A 10 -16.94 11.13 15.68
CA CYS A 10 -15.93 10.32 15.03
C CYS A 10 -14.57 10.43 15.74
N GLU A 11 -13.86 9.30 15.85
CA GLU A 11 -12.49 9.28 16.34
C GLU A 11 -11.54 9.81 15.25
N PHE A 12 -10.63 10.71 15.61
CA PHE A 12 -9.63 11.22 14.67
C PHE A 12 -8.49 10.21 14.49
N LEU A 13 -8.36 9.68 13.26
CA LEU A 13 -7.33 8.70 12.92
C LEU A 13 -6.03 9.35 12.43
N GLY A 14 -6.12 10.54 11.82
CA GLY A 14 -4.93 11.25 11.35
C GLY A 14 -5.20 12.30 10.28
N LYS A 15 -4.19 13.11 10.02
CA LYS A 15 -4.21 14.16 9.00
C LYS A 15 -2.99 14.05 8.10
N GLY A 16 -3.23 14.04 6.79
CA GLY A 16 -2.19 14.07 5.77
C GLY A 16 -2.27 15.34 4.91
N HIS A 17 -1.45 15.39 3.87
CA HIS A 17 -1.41 16.51 2.92
C HIS A 17 -2.73 16.78 2.21
N GLU A 18 -3.57 15.76 2.04
CA GLU A 18 -4.79 15.86 1.23
C GLU A 18 -6.07 16.03 2.06
N GLY A 19 -6.00 15.83 3.37
CA GLY A 19 -7.17 15.83 4.24
C GLY A 19 -6.97 15.13 5.57
N SER A 20 -8.07 15.04 6.33
CA SER A 20 -8.16 14.32 7.60
C SER A 20 -8.97 13.05 7.44
N VAL A 21 -8.67 12.04 8.25
CA VAL A 21 -9.38 10.75 8.31
C VAL A 21 -9.92 10.56 9.71
N TYR A 22 -11.17 10.11 9.80
CA TYR A 22 -11.87 9.83 11.04
C TYR A 22 -12.51 8.43 10.97
N LEU A 23 -12.66 7.77 12.11
CA LEU A 23 -13.44 6.54 12.26
C LEU A 23 -14.83 6.89 12.77
N THR A 24 -15.87 6.49 12.06
CA THR A 24 -17.25 6.70 12.50
C THR A 24 -17.63 5.67 13.57
N PRO A 25 -18.64 5.96 14.42
CA PRO A 25 -19.14 5.00 15.43
C PRO A 25 -19.55 3.64 14.86
N GLU A 26 -19.93 3.58 13.59
CA GLU A 26 -20.34 2.36 12.87
C GLU A 26 -19.14 1.58 12.28
N GLY A 27 -17.91 2.04 12.49
CA GLY A 27 -16.71 1.36 12.04
C GLY A 27 -16.30 1.67 10.59
N TYR A 28 -16.71 2.82 10.05
CA TYR A 28 -16.31 3.26 8.70
C TYR A 28 -15.24 4.35 8.74
N ALA A 29 -14.39 4.40 7.71
CA ALA A 29 -13.42 5.47 7.57
C ALA A 29 -14.02 6.62 6.78
N LEU A 30 -14.18 7.77 7.43
CA LEU A 30 -14.52 9.04 6.81
C LEU A 30 -13.25 9.84 6.48
N LYS A 31 -12.98 10.03 5.18
CA LYS A 31 -11.89 10.91 4.73
C LYS A 31 -12.47 12.23 4.21
N ILE A 32 -12.06 13.33 4.82
CA ILE A 32 -12.44 14.70 4.45
C ILE A 32 -11.26 15.38 3.77
N PHE A 33 -11.41 15.69 2.49
CA PHE A 33 -10.34 16.24 1.66
C PHE A 33 -10.32 17.77 1.71
N LEU A 34 -9.12 18.37 1.68
CA LEU A 34 -8.98 19.82 1.55
C LEU A 34 -9.49 20.35 0.20
N LYS A 35 -9.42 19.53 -0.85
CA LYS A 35 -9.82 19.89 -2.22
C LYS A 35 -10.74 18.83 -2.82
N LYS A 36 -11.91 19.24 -3.31
CA LYS A 36 -12.89 18.35 -3.99
C LYS A 36 -12.28 17.57 -5.17
N LYS A 37 -11.33 18.17 -5.89
CA LYS A 37 -10.60 17.49 -6.98
C LYS A 37 -9.87 16.23 -6.48
N LYS A 38 -9.27 16.28 -5.28
CA LYS A 38 -8.56 15.15 -4.68
C LYS A 38 -9.49 14.02 -4.28
N ALA A 39 -10.66 14.34 -3.73
CA ALA A 39 -11.69 13.35 -3.47
C ALA A 39 -12.10 12.64 -4.78
N LYS A 40 -12.34 13.39 -5.87
CA LYS A 40 -12.68 12.80 -7.17
C LYS A 40 -11.58 11.88 -7.73
N GLU A 41 -10.31 12.30 -7.63
CA GLU A 41 -9.17 11.48 -8.05
C GLU A 41 -9.13 10.16 -7.26
N GLU A 42 -9.30 10.19 -5.94
CA GLU A 42 -9.28 8.98 -5.11
C GLU A 42 -10.47 8.05 -5.38
N VAL A 43 -11.68 8.61 -5.49
CA VAL A 43 -12.88 7.85 -5.88
C VAL A 43 -12.66 7.13 -7.21
N SER A 44 -12.11 7.83 -8.22
CA SER A 44 -11.92 7.23 -9.54
C SER A 44 -11.00 6.01 -9.50
N ILE A 45 -10.02 6.02 -8.60
CA ILE A 45 -9.12 4.89 -8.40
C ILE A 45 -9.83 3.79 -7.62
N LEU A 46 -10.53 4.10 -6.53
CA LEU A 46 -11.24 3.11 -5.72
C LEU A 46 -12.36 2.41 -6.51
N GLU A 47 -13.06 3.11 -7.39
CA GLU A 47 -14.05 2.52 -8.30
C GLU A 47 -13.43 1.57 -9.32
N LEU A 48 -12.22 1.89 -9.81
CA LEU A 48 -11.50 1.03 -10.76
C LEU A 48 -11.05 -0.27 -10.10
N VAL A 49 -10.66 -0.22 -8.82
CA VAL A 49 -10.13 -1.37 -8.07
C VAL A 49 -11.19 -2.07 -7.22
N LYS A 50 -12.47 -1.70 -7.33
CA LYS A 50 -13.53 -2.16 -6.40
C LYS A 50 -13.77 -3.67 -6.35
N THR A 51 -13.34 -4.39 -7.39
CA THR A 51 -13.43 -5.85 -7.47
C THR A 51 -12.28 -6.56 -6.75
N SER A 52 -11.21 -5.83 -6.42
CA SER A 52 -10.06 -6.35 -5.71
C SER A 52 -10.30 -6.37 -4.21
N LYS A 53 -9.97 -7.50 -3.56
CA LYS A 53 -10.04 -7.63 -2.09
C LYS A 53 -9.04 -6.72 -1.36
N PHE A 54 -7.98 -6.32 -2.05
CA PHE A 54 -6.85 -5.58 -1.48
C PHE A 54 -7.14 -4.10 -1.26
N PHE A 55 -8.30 -3.59 -1.64
CA PHE A 55 -8.66 -2.18 -1.45
C PHE A 55 -9.92 -2.03 -0.59
N PRO A 56 -10.07 -0.91 0.14
CA PRO A 56 -11.30 -0.61 0.83
C PRO A 56 -12.39 -0.24 -0.17
N LYS A 57 -13.62 -0.73 0.05
CA LYS A 57 -14.77 -0.35 -0.76
C LYS A 57 -15.31 1.02 -0.37
N VAL A 58 -15.67 1.81 -1.37
CA VAL A 58 -16.38 3.09 -1.16
C VAL A 58 -17.84 2.77 -0.85
N ILE A 59 -18.35 3.41 0.20
CA ILE A 59 -19.75 3.29 0.64
C ILE A 59 -20.54 4.47 0.11
N PHE A 60 -20.00 5.68 0.30
CA PHE A 60 -20.68 6.90 -0.10
C PHE A 60 -19.70 8.06 -0.31
N ILE A 61 -20.11 9.02 -1.16
CA ILE A 61 -19.34 10.21 -1.50
C ILE A 61 -20.25 11.43 -1.35
N ALA A 62 -19.83 12.41 -0.55
CA ALA A 62 -20.50 13.71 -0.43
C ALA A 62 -19.50 14.84 -0.58
N GLY A 63 -19.61 15.62 -1.65
CA GLY A 63 -18.76 16.79 -1.86
C GLY A 63 -17.27 16.43 -1.91
N ASN A 64 -16.52 16.83 -0.89
CA ASN A 64 -15.10 16.53 -0.66
C ASN A 64 -14.88 15.43 0.39
N MET A 65 -15.88 14.62 0.69
CA MET A 65 -15.86 13.57 1.71
C MET A 65 -16.06 12.20 1.05
N ILE A 66 -15.30 11.21 1.49
CA ILE A 66 -15.46 9.80 1.11
C ILE A 66 -15.67 9.00 2.38
N LEU A 67 -16.77 8.25 2.43
CA LEU A 67 -16.99 7.20 3.41
C LEU A 67 -16.65 5.86 2.77
N ARG A 68 -15.78 5.08 3.41
CA ARG A 68 -15.30 3.79 2.92
C ARG A 68 -15.10 2.79 4.05
N GLU A 69 -14.89 1.53 3.70
CA GLU A 69 -14.44 0.52 4.67
C GLU A 69 -13.22 1.03 5.44
N TYR A 70 -13.26 0.87 6.77
CA TYR A 70 -12.10 1.06 7.61
C TYR A 70 -11.08 -0.04 7.32
N VAL A 71 -9.80 0.33 7.36
CA VAL A 71 -8.68 -0.60 7.18
C VAL A 71 -8.00 -0.68 8.53
N ASP A 72 -8.21 -1.80 9.20
CA ASP A 72 -7.61 -2.13 10.49
C ASP A 72 -6.21 -2.76 10.31
N GLY A 73 -5.49 -2.93 11.42
CA GLY A 73 -4.19 -3.57 11.47
C GLY A 73 -3.02 -2.60 11.52
N VAL A 74 -1.81 -3.16 11.36
CA VAL A 74 -0.55 -2.41 11.40
C VAL A 74 0.06 -2.34 10.00
N THR A 75 1.04 -1.47 9.77
CA THR A 75 1.71 -1.42 8.47
C THR A 75 2.47 -2.73 8.20
N LEU A 76 2.68 -3.07 6.92
CA LEU A 76 3.40 -4.27 6.52
C LEU A 76 4.77 -4.38 7.20
N PHE A 77 5.53 -3.29 7.25
CA PHE A 77 6.81 -3.23 7.96
C PHE A 77 6.69 -3.55 9.44
N GLU A 78 5.72 -2.96 10.15
CA GLU A 78 5.53 -3.20 11.59
C GLU A 78 5.17 -4.66 11.86
N HIS A 79 4.30 -5.24 11.02
CA HIS A 79 3.95 -6.65 11.11
C HIS A 79 5.19 -7.53 10.90
N LEU A 80 5.90 -7.35 9.78
CA LEU A 80 7.07 -8.17 9.44
C LEU A 80 8.20 -8.02 10.46
N LYS A 81 8.41 -6.81 11.00
CA LYS A 81 9.42 -6.57 12.03
C LYS A 81 9.10 -7.31 13.33
N LYS A 82 7.81 -7.44 13.68
CA LYS A 82 7.38 -8.08 14.92
C LYS A 82 7.26 -9.60 14.78
N ASN A 83 6.74 -10.09 13.66
CA ASN A 83 6.29 -11.47 13.49
C ASN A 83 7.11 -12.26 12.45
N GLY A 84 7.96 -11.60 11.66
CA GLY A 84 8.59 -12.20 10.49
C GLY A 84 7.62 -12.34 9.32
N ILE A 85 8.02 -13.13 8.31
CA ILE A 85 7.17 -13.47 7.15
C ILE A 85 6.61 -14.89 7.33
N SER A 86 5.29 -15.02 7.32
CA SER A 86 4.61 -16.32 7.28
C SER A 86 4.36 -16.77 5.84
N TYR A 87 4.08 -18.06 5.66
CA TYR A 87 3.66 -18.59 4.35
C TYR A 87 2.40 -17.87 3.82
N LYS A 88 1.40 -17.66 4.68
CA LYS A 88 0.15 -16.99 4.31
C LYS A 88 0.39 -15.54 3.89
N LEU A 89 1.17 -14.79 4.67
CA LEU A 89 1.50 -13.41 4.34
C LEU A 89 2.32 -13.32 3.04
N SER A 90 3.20 -14.30 2.77
CA SER A 90 3.87 -14.41 1.46
C SER A 90 2.87 -14.57 0.33
N CYS A 91 1.89 -15.47 0.45
CA CYS A 91 0.83 -15.66 -0.55
C CYS A 91 0.03 -14.36 -0.76
N GLU A 92 -0.36 -13.67 0.31
CA GLU A 92 -1.10 -12.40 0.22
C GLU A 92 -0.29 -11.30 -0.49
N ILE A 93 1.02 -11.20 -0.24
CA ILE A 93 1.91 -10.27 -0.96
C ILE A 93 1.98 -10.65 -2.44
N ILE A 94 2.11 -11.95 -2.77
CA ILE A 94 2.20 -12.41 -4.15
C ILE A 94 0.91 -12.08 -4.90
N ASP A 95 -0.24 -12.42 -4.32
CA ASP A 95 -1.55 -12.17 -4.91
C ASP A 95 -1.83 -10.67 -5.08
N LEU A 96 -1.38 -9.82 -4.14
CA LEU A 96 -1.48 -8.36 -4.28
C LEU A 96 -0.79 -7.85 -5.54
N ILE A 97 0.43 -8.31 -5.79
CA ILE A 97 1.24 -7.87 -6.94
C ILE A 97 0.67 -8.41 -8.24
N GLU A 98 0.22 -9.67 -8.26
CA GLU A 98 -0.44 -10.25 -9.43
C GLU A 98 -1.76 -9.54 -9.74
N ASP A 99 -2.52 -9.13 -8.73
CA ASP A 99 -3.77 -8.38 -8.91
C ASP A 99 -3.50 -6.98 -9.50
N PHE A 100 -2.43 -6.30 -9.06
CA PHE A 100 -1.99 -5.05 -9.69
C PHE A 100 -1.64 -5.23 -11.18
N LYS A 101 -0.95 -6.32 -11.53
CA LYS A 101 -0.63 -6.65 -12.93
C LYS A 101 -1.89 -6.93 -13.73
N LYS A 102 -2.84 -7.69 -13.18
CA LYS A 102 -4.14 -7.99 -13.79
C LYS A 102 -4.95 -6.71 -14.09
N MET A 103 -4.90 -5.75 -13.18
CA MET A 103 -5.50 -4.41 -13.36
C MET A 103 -4.67 -3.46 -14.25
N LYS A 104 -3.57 -3.95 -14.84
CA LYS A 104 -2.69 -3.20 -15.75
C LYS A 104 -2.08 -1.95 -15.12
N PHE A 105 -1.77 -2.02 -13.82
CA PHE A 105 -1.07 -0.92 -13.15
C PHE A 105 0.32 -0.75 -13.75
N LYS A 106 0.70 0.49 -14.08
CA LYS A 106 2.07 0.82 -14.44
C LYS A 106 2.96 0.92 -13.20
N ARG A 107 2.37 1.25 -12.05
CA ARG A 107 3.06 1.38 -10.77
C ARG A 107 2.77 0.20 -9.86
N LEU A 108 3.64 -0.82 -9.85
CA LEU A 108 3.54 -1.91 -8.88
C LEU A 108 4.13 -1.56 -7.51
N ASN A 109 4.95 -0.51 -7.42
CA ASN A 109 5.55 -0.09 -6.16
C ASN A 109 4.61 0.78 -5.33
N ILE A 110 4.06 0.22 -4.26
CA ILE A 110 3.30 0.91 -3.23
C ILE A 110 4.19 1.13 -2.00
N ARG A 111 4.06 2.31 -1.38
CA ARG A 111 4.85 2.64 -0.18
C ARG A 111 4.38 1.80 0.99
N ASN A 112 5.31 1.40 1.86
CA ASN A 112 5.00 0.65 3.08
C ASN A 112 3.87 1.27 3.93
N ALA A 113 3.90 2.58 4.13
CA ALA A 113 2.93 3.31 4.95
C ALA A 113 1.47 3.20 4.45
N HIS A 114 1.29 2.62 3.26
CA HIS A 114 0.01 2.46 2.59
C HIS A 114 -0.43 1.00 2.49
N ILE A 115 0.34 0.06 3.04
CA ILE A 115 0.03 -1.38 3.05
C ILE A 115 -0.16 -1.81 4.50
N PHE A 116 -1.37 -2.30 4.80
CA PHE A 116 -1.78 -2.72 6.14
C PHE A 116 -2.04 -4.21 6.16
N VAL A 117 -1.72 -4.82 7.31
CA VAL A 117 -1.87 -6.25 7.58
C VAL A 117 -2.74 -6.41 8.82
N ASP A 118 -3.88 -7.08 8.67
CA ASP A 118 -4.78 -7.34 9.79
C ASP A 118 -4.29 -8.50 10.67
N LYS A 119 -5.01 -8.78 11.77
CA LYS A 119 -4.69 -9.89 12.69
C LYS A 119 -4.71 -11.28 12.05
N ASN A 120 -5.35 -11.41 10.89
CA ASN A 120 -5.44 -12.63 10.12
C ASN A 120 -4.44 -12.63 8.95
N GLU A 121 -3.50 -11.69 8.89
CA GLU A 121 -2.53 -11.52 7.80
C GLU A 121 -3.13 -11.18 6.44
N ASN A 122 -4.37 -10.69 6.38
CA ASN A 122 -4.94 -10.18 5.13
C ASN A 122 -4.37 -8.79 4.83
N ILE A 123 -4.08 -8.53 3.56
CA ILE A 123 -3.54 -7.23 3.14
C ILE A 123 -4.64 -6.30 2.65
N LYS A 124 -4.62 -5.05 3.11
CA LYS A 124 -5.31 -3.94 2.44
C LYS A 124 -4.36 -2.78 2.15
N VAL A 125 -4.57 -2.16 0.99
CA VAL A 125 -3.85 -1.02 0.50
C VAL A 125 -4.75 0.21 0.54
N ILE A 126 -4.25 1.26 1.17
CA ILE A 126 -4.90 2.58 1.17
C ILE A 126 -4.15 3.54 0.25
N ASP A 127 -4.84 4.57 -0.22
CA ASP A 127 -4.24 5.69 -0.95
C ASP A 127 -3.31 5.26 -2.14
N PRO A 128 -3.77 4.39 -3.06
CA PRO A 128 -3.02 4.05 -4.26
C PRO A 128 -2.91 5.27 -5.19
N ARG A 129 -1.73 5.88 -5.26
CA ARG A 129 -1.49 7.08 -6.09
C ARG A 129 -0.69 6.81 -7.35
N LYS A 130 -1.06 7.50 -8.44
CA LYS A 130 -0.30 7.52 -9.71
C LYS A 130 -0.12 6.12 -10.31
N ILE A 131 -1.09 5.23 -10.10
CA ILE A 131 -1.03 3.82 -10.49
C ILE A 131 -0.91 3.59 -12.00
N PHE A 132 -1.40 4.53 -12.82
CA PHE A 132 -1.33 4.47 -14.30
C PHE A 132 -0.33 5.43 -14.94
N THR A 133 0.29 6.32 -14.17
CA THR A 133 1.16 7.38 -14.69
C THR A 133 2.63 7.17 -14.35
N LYS A 134 2.93 6.61 -13.18
CA LYS A 134 4.31 6.28 -12.81
C LYS A 134 4.62 4.84 -13.22
N ASN A 135 5.75 4.62 -13.87
CA ASN A 135 6.20 3.27 -14.19
C ASN A 135 7.13 2.74 -13.09
N THR A 136 6.73 1.64 -12.45
CA THR A 136 7.59 0.85 -11.56
C THR A 136 7.24 -0.63 -11.76
N PRO A 137 8.05 -1.38 -12.53
CA PRO A 137 7.73 -2.75 -12.93
C PRO A 137 7.84 -3.77 -11.77
N TYR A 138 8.39 -3.36 -10.63
CA TYR A 138 8.59 -4.21 -9.46
C TYR A 138 8.17 -3.52 -8.15
N PRO A 139 7.74 -4.28 -7.14
CA PRO A 139 7.32 -3.76 -5.83
C PRO A 139 8.52 -3.42 -4.93
N LYS A 140 9.36 -2.48 -5.39
CA LYS A 140 10.66 -2.13 -4.78
C LYS A 140 10.62 -1.94 -3.25
N ASP A 141 9.62 -1.25 -2.72
CA ASP A 141 9.53 -0.94 -1.30
C ASP A 141 9.21 -2.20 -0.47
N ILE A 142 8.42 -3.14 -0.99
CA ILE A 142 8.21 -4.45 -0.37
C ILE A 142 9.52 -5.24 -0.36
N ILE A 143 10.20 -5.33 -1.51
CA ILE A 143 11.50 -6.01 -1.62
C ILE A 143 12.51 -5.42 -0.64
N LYS A 144 12.58 -4.09 -0.55
CA LYS A 144 13.44 -3.38 0.41
C LYS A 144 13.16 -3.82 1.85
N ILE A 145 11.90 -3.92 2.27
CA ILE A 145 11.55 -4.36 3.63
C ILE A 145 12.04 -5.79 3.87
N LEU A 146 11.74 -6.71 2.94
CA LEU A 146 12.12 -8.12 3.08
C LEU A 146 13.64 -8.29 3.19
N VAL A 147 14.40 -7.55 2.36
CA VAL A 147 15.87 -7.57 2.41
C VAL A 147 16.39 -6.94 3.70
N ASN A 148 15.88 -5.77 4.10
CA ASN A 148 16.35 -5.07 5.30
C ASN A 148 16.06 -5.83 6.59
N LEU A 149 15.03 -6.68 6.59
CA LEU A 149 14.68 -7.56 7.72
C LEU A 149 15.34 -8.94 7.63
N ASN A 150 16.18 -9.21 6.62
CA ASN A 150 16.83 -10.49 6.36
C ASN A 150 15.83 -11.67 6.21
N ILE A 151 14.66 -11.43 5.62
CA ILE A 151 13.59 -12.42 5.42
C ILE A 151 13.26 -12.68 3.94
N PHE A 152 14.08 -12.16 3.02
CA PHE A 152 13.85 -12.32 1.59
C PHE A 152 14.01 -13.78 1.11
N ASP A 153 14.98 -14.52 1.67
CA ASP A 153 15.18 -15.93 1.31
C ASP A 153 14.00 -16.80 1.74
N ASP A 154 13.43 -16.55 2.92
CA ASP A 154 12.23 -17.24 3.38
C ASP A 154 11.01 -16.91 2.51
N PHE A 155 10.90 -15.64 2.08
CA PHE A 155 9.90 -15.26 1.09
C PHE A 155 10.08 -16.01 -0.24
N LEU A 156 11.32 -16.17 -0.75
CA LEU A 156 11.57 -16.93 -1.99
C LEU A 156 11.24 -18.42 -1.85
N LYS A 157 11.49 -19.04 -0.68
CA LYS A 157 11.04 -20.43 -0.41
C LYS A 157 9.50 -20.53 -0.51
N ASN A 158 8.79 -19.56 0.05
CA ASN A 158 7.32 -19.51 -0.02
C ASN A 158 6.83 -19.26 -1.47
N VAL A 159 7.53 -18.41 -2.25
CA VAL A 159 7.24 -18.23 -3.69
C VAL A 159 7.41 -19.56 -4.43
N ALA A 160 8.51 -20.29 -4.21
CA ALA A 160 8.77 -21.58 -4.85
C ALA A 160 7.65 -22.59 -4.58
N GLN A 161 7.07 -22.55 -3.37
CA GLN A 161 5.99 -23.46 -2.99
C GLN A 161 4.62 -23.01 -3.52
N TYR A 162 4.32 -21.71 -3.55
CA TYR A 162 3.00 -21.20 -3.93
C TYR A 162 2.85 -20.94 -5.43
N ARG A 163 3.85 -20.28 -6.04
CA ARG A 163 3.88 -19.81 -7.44
C ARG A 163 5.31 -19.86 -7.96
N SER A 164 5.83 -21.06 -8.17
CA SER A 164 7.21 -21.29 -8.64
C SER A 164 7.52 -20.59 -9.96
N ASP A 165 6.50 -20.39 -10.80
CA ASP A 165 6.58 -19.64 -12.06
C ASP A 165 6.98 -18.16 -11.86
N LEU A 166 6.80 -17.60 -10.65
CA LEU A 166 7.16 -16.23 -10.31
C LEU A 166 8.54 -16.10 -9.65
N LEU A 167 9.30 -17.18 -9.45
CA LEU A 167 10.61 -17.11 -8.80
C LEU A 167 11.55 -16.13 -9.50
N GLN A 168 11.69 -16.25 -10.82
CA GLN A 168 12.55 -15.35 -11.59
C GLN A 168 12.09 -13.89 -11.48
N TYR A 169 10.78 -13.64 -11.47
CA TYR A 169 10.22 -12.29 -11.30
C TYR A 169 10.68 -11.64 -9.98
N TYR A 170 10.71 -12.40 -8.88
CA TYR A 170 11.15 -11.87 -7.58
C TYR A 170 12.66 -11.73 -7.47
N VAL A 171 13.45 -12.59 -8.14
CA VAL A 171 14.90 -12.38 -8.31
C VAL A 171 15.16 -11.09 -9.08
N ASP A 172 14.43 -10.85 -10.16
CA ASP A 172 14.55 -9.61 -10.95
C ASP A 172 14.10 -8.38 -10.15
N ALA A 173 13.08 -8.52 -9.29
CA ALA A 173 12.64 -7.47 -8.39
C ALA A 173 13.72 -7.09 -7.36
N TYR A 174 14.46 -8.07 -6.85
CA TYR A 174 15.65 -7.85 -6.01
C TYR A 174 16.75 -7.10 -6.76
N ASN A 175 17.09 -7.55 -7.97
CA ASN A 175 18.09 -6.88 -8.81
C ASN A 175 17.70 -5.42 -9.11
N TYR A 176 16.42 -5.19 -9.41
CA TYR A 176 15.87 -3.84 -9.60
C TYR A 176 15.99 -2.99 -8.34
N TYR A 177 15.69 -3.55 -7.16
CA TYR A 177 15.89 -2.86 -5.88
C TYR A 177 17.35 -2.45 -5.68
N VAL A 178 18.29 -3.37 -5.87
CA VAL A 178 19.74 -3.09 -5.73
C VAL A 178 20.18 -1.99 -6.70
N TYR A 179 19.81 -2.09 -7.96
CA TYR A 179 20.13 -1.07 -8.98
C TYR A 179 19.60 0.32 -8.60
N MET A 180 18.34 0.39 -8.17
CA MET A 180 17.70 1.66 -7.80
C MET A 180 18.28 2.25 -6.51
N SER A 181 18.76 1.42 -5.58
CA SER A 181 19.41 1.87 -4.35
C SER A 181 20.79 2.49 -4.59
N LYS A 182 21.56 1.96 -5.57
CA LYS A 182 22.85 2.54 -5.97
C LYS A 182 22.70 3.93 -6.59
N LYS A 183 21.65 4.16 -7.39
CA LYS A 183 21.37 5.47 -8.01
C LYS A 183 21.08 6.59 -7.00
N SER A 184 20.67 6.23 -5.77
CA SER A 184 20.39 7.19 -4.69
C SER A 184 21.60 7.56 -3.83
N MET A 185 22.80 7.04 -4.10
CA MET A 185 24.01 7.47 -3.40
C MET A 185 24.37 8.91 -3.83
N HIS A 186 24.26 9.86 -2.90
CA HIS A 186 24.84 11.20 -3.06
C HIS A 186 26.34 11.12 -2.75
N ILE A 187 27.16 11.59 -3.69
CA ILE A 187 28.58 11.81 -3.46
C ILE A 187 28.68 13.23 -2.90
N ASP A 188 28.94 13.35 -1.60
CA ASP A 188 29.30 14.63 -1.01
C ASP A 188 30.71 14.99 -1.48
N MET A 189 30.79 15.82 -2.51
CA MET A 189 32.04 16.45 -2.91
C MET A 189 32.35 17.57 -1.92
N HIS A 190 33.20 17.28 -0.93
CA HIS A 190 33.85 18.35 -0.17
C HIS A 190 34.92 18.98 -1.06
N ALA A 191 34.66 20.19 -1.55
CA ALA A 191 35.70 21.04 -2.11
C ALA A 191 36.57 21.53 -0.94
N GLU A 192 37.78 21.01 -0.83
CA GLU A 192 38.83 21.67 -0.04
C GLU A 192 39.14 23.00 -0.75
N ILE A 193 38.74 24.09 -0.12
CA ILE A 193 39.12 25.43 -0.54
C ILE A 193 40.55 25.64 -0.01
N CYS A 194 41.54 25.56 -0.91
CA CYS A 194 42.90 26.02 -0.66
C CYS A 194 42.96 27.54 -0.55
#